data_AF-A0A328B3R7-F1
#
_entry.id   AF-A0A328B3R7-F1
#
_cell.length_a   1.000
_cell.length_b   1.000
_cell.length_c   1.000
_cell.angle_alpha   90.00
_cell.angle_beta   90.00
_cell.angle_gamma   90.00
#
_symmetry.space_group_name_H-M   'P 1'
#
loop_
_entity.id
_entity.type
_entity.pdbx_description
1 polymer ?
#
loop_
_entity_poly.entity_id
_entity_poly.type
_entity_poly.pdbx_seq_one_letter_code
_entity_poly.pdbx_strand_id
1 'polypeptide(L)'
;MNRMRAAAVVCASALSASIALPSVAKEATMRVRIGDLNLNSDAGAAKALDRIRGASTRFCRFNSGPLYRAQEARCRHEVSYKAVRQLDAPVVTALYEARTSGALLARR
;
A
#
# COMPACT_ATOMS: atom_id res chain seq x y z
N MET A 1 -12.50 31.37 -67.63
CA MET A 1 -13.27 30.58 -66.64
C MET A 1 -12.28 30.04 -65.62
N ASN A 2 -12.22 30.68 -64.45
CA ASN A 2 -11.10 30.62 -63.51
C ASN A 2 -11.20 29.46 -62.52
N ARG A 3 -10.02 28.96 -62.16
CA ARG A 3 -9.69 27.70 -61.50
C ARG A 3 -10.15 27.66 -60.03
N MET A 4 -10.86 26.60 -59.64
CA MET A 4 -11.14 26.25 -58.25
C MET A 4 -9.82 25.96 -57.52
N ARG A 5 -9.50 26.77 -56.50
CA ARG A 5 -8.39 26.52 -55.58
C ARG A 5 -8.93 25.74 -54.37
N ALA A 6 -8.51 24.48 -54.25
CA ALA A 6 -8.72 23.68 -53.05
C ALA A 6 -7.86 24.25 -51.91
N ALA A 7 -8.50 24.68 -50.83
CA ALA A 7 -7.82 25.11 -49.61
C ALA A 7 -7.43 23.89 -48.79
N ALA A 8 -6.13 23.61 -48.68
CA ALA A 8 -5.58 22.60 -47.80
C ALA A 8 -5.65 23.11 -46.35
N VAL A 9 -6.53 22.53 -45.55
CA VAL A 9 -6.61 22.77 -44.10
C VAL A 9 -5.54 21.90 -43.43
N VAL A 10 -4.43 22.50 -43.04
CA VAL A 10 -3.37 21.86 -42.24
C VAL A 10 -3.75 22.00 -40.76
N CYS A 11 -4.33 20.94 -40.18
CA CYS A 11 -4.56 20.85 -38.74
C CYS A 11 -3.24 20.55 -38.02
N ALA A 12 -2.63 21.57 -37.42
CA ALA A 12 -1.49 21.42 -36.51
C ALA A 12 -2.00 20.93 -35.14
N SER A 13 -1.91 19.62 -34.89
CA SER A 13 -2.18 19.05 -33.56
C SER A 13 -0.98 19.27 -32.63
N ALA A 14 -1.11 20.21 -31.71
CA ALA A 14 -0.18 20.39 -30.61
C ALA A 14 -0.25 19.18 -29.66
N LEU A 15 0.74 18.30 -29.73
CA LEU A 15 0.95 17.25 -28.72
C LEU A 15 1.47 17.90 -27.43
N SER A 16 0.55 18.19 -26.51
CA SER A 16 0.90 18.54 -25.13
C SER A 16 1.41 17.29 -24.39
N ALA A 17 2.72 17.08 -24.38
CA ALA A 17 3.35 16.06 -23.55
C ALA A 17 3.33 16.53 -22.09
N SER A 18 2.33 16.08 -21.32
CA SER A 18 2.32 16.26 -19.87
C SER A 18 3.43 15.41 -19.25
N ILE A 19 4.54 16.03 -18.90
CA ILE A 19 5.60 15.39 -18.11
C ILE A 19 5.08 15.28 -16.68
N ALA A 20 4.56 14.11 -16.32
CA ALA A 20 4.27 13.79 -14.93
C ALA A 20 5.60 13.71 -14.16
N LEU A 21 5.95 14.79 -13.45
CA LEU A 21 7.08 14.79 -12.53
C LEU A 21 6.82 13.74 -11.43
N PRO A 22 7.73 12.77 -11.22
CA PRO A 22 7.59 11.84 -10.11
C PRO A 22 7.64 12.65 -8.81
N SER A 23 6.54 12.64 -8.06
CA SER A 23 6.56 13.16 -6.70
C SER A 23 7.55 12.30 -5.90
N VAL A 24 8.62 12.92 -5.42
CA VAL A 24 9.60 12.27 -4.54
C VAL A 24 8.89 11.97 -3.22
N ALA A 25 8.20 10.83 -3.16
CA ALA A 25 7.64 10.31 -1.94
C ALA A 25 8.82 10.01 -1.02
N LYS A 26 8.95 10.78 0.07
CA LYS A 26 9.96 10.56 1.10
C LYS A 26 9.82 9.10 1.57
N GLU A 27 10.82 8.27 1.28
CA GLU A 27 10.79 6.85 1.64
C GLU A 27 10.70 6.72 3.16
N ALA A 28 9.50 6.43 3.66
CA ALA A 28 9.27 6.21 5.08
C ALA A 28 9.58 4.74 5.40
N THR A 29 10.51 4.52 6.33
CA THR A 29 10.90 3.17 6.77
C THR A 29 10.18 2.78 8.06
N MET A 30 9.46 1.66 8.03
CA MET A 30 8.91 1.03 9.23
C MET A 30 9.90 0.01 9.79
N ARG A 31 10.31 0.15 11.06
CA ARG A 31 11.19 -0.82 11.75
C ARG A 31 10.40 -1.61 12.80
N VAL A 32 10.57 -2.93 12.81
CA VAL A 32 9.96 -3.84 13.79
C VAL A 32 11.06 -4.71 14.39
N ARG A 33 11.18 -4.72 15.73
CA ARG A 33 12.15 -5.57 16.42
C ARG A 33 11.52 -6.94 16.68
N ILE A 34 12.13 -7.99 16.13
CA ILE A 34 11.59 -9.37 16.18
C ILE A 34 12.65 -10.41 16.55
N GLY A 35 13.93 -10.03 16.62
CA GLY A 35 15.04 -10.96 16.87
C GLY A 35 15.05 -11.61 18.25
N ASP A 36 14.23 -11.14 19.19
CA ASP A 36 14.02 -11.73 20.52
C ASP A 36 12.90 -12.79 20.55
N LEU A 37 12.24 -13.05 19.42
CA LEU A 37 11.08 -13.95 19.34
C LEU A 37 11.43 -15.26 18.62
N ASN A 38 10.93 -16.37 19.16
CA ASN A 38 10.91 -17.64 18.42
C ASN A 38 9.72 -17.65 17.45
N LEU A 39 9.97 -17.41 16.17
CA LEU A 39 8.92 -17.33 15.14
C LEU A 39 8.30 -18.68 14.76
N ASN A 40 8.91 -19.79 15.20
CA ASN A 40 8.40 -21.14 14.98
C ASN A 40 7.44 -21.59 16.10
N SER A 41 7.28 -20.83 17.17
CA SER A 41 6.28 -21.10 18.19
C SER A 41 5.04 -20.22 17.99
N ASP A 42 3.87 -20.75 18.32
CA ASP A 42 2.61 -20.00 18.21
C ASP A 42 2.66 -18.70 19.02
N ALA A 43 3.22 -18.74 20.23
CA ALA A 43 3.35 -17.58 21.10
C ALA A 43 4.28 -16.50 20.52
N GLY A 44 5.45 -16.91 19.98
CA GLY A 44 6.39 -15.97 19.38
C GLY A 44 5.89 -15.40 18.06
N ALA A 45 5.24 -16.23 17.22
CA ALA A 45 4.63 -15.80 15.98
C ALA A 45 3.47 -14.83 16.20
N ALA A 46 2.59 -15.11 17.17
CA ALA A 46 1.49 -14.22 17.54
C ALA A 46 2.03 -12.86 18.04
N LYS A 47 3.09 -12.88 18.86
CA LYS A 47 3.74 -11.66 19.36
C LYS A 47 4.44 -10.87 18.26
N ALA A 48 5.06 -11.55 17.28
CA ALA A 48 5.63 -10.92 16.11
C ALA A 48 4.56 -10.21 15.27
N LEU A 49 3.45 -10.90 15.00
CA LEU A 49 2.32 -10.33 14.28
C LEU A 49 1.72 -9.11 15.01
N ASP A 50 1.60 -9.17 16.33
CA ASP A 50 1.10 -8.03 17.12
C ASP A 50 2.04 -6.81 17.02
N ARG A 51 3.36 -7.03 17.12
CA ARG A 51 4.36 -5.96 16.93
C ARG A 51 4.30 -5.33 15.56
N ILE A 52 4.12 -6.14 14.51
CA ILE A 52 3.93 -5.64 13.14
C ILE A 52 2.69 -4.73 13.10
N ARG A 53 1.55 -5.18 13.63
CA ARG A 53 0.31 -4.38 13.64
C ARG A 53 0.45 -3.08 14.41
N GLY A 54 1.12 -3.11 15.56
CA GLY A 54 1.42 -1.91 16.35
C GLY A 54 2.31 -0.93 15.58
N ALA A 55 3.34 -1.43 14.89
CA ALA A 55 4.20 -0.61 14.04
C ALA A 55 3.43 -0.02 12.85
N SER A 56 2.63 -0.83 12.14
CA SER A 56 1.78 -0.41 11.03
C SER A 56 0.80 0.68 11.44
N THR A 57 0.22 0.58 12.64
CA THR A 57 -0.70 1.59 13.18
C THR A 57 0.00 2.92 13.40
N ARG A 58 1.22 2.91 13.97
CA ARG A 58 2.00 4.14 14.14
C ARG A 58 2.49 4.72 12.82
N PHE A 59 2.86 3.86 11.88
CA PHE A 59 3.38 4.25 10.57
C PHE A 59 2.29 4.88 9.69
N CYS A 60 1.09 4.31 9.69
CA CYS A 60 -0.03 4.75 8.86
C CYS A 60 -0.93 5.81 9.52
N ARG A 61 -0.50 6.41 10.63
CA ARG A 61 -1.31 7.39 11.35
C ARG A 61 -1.36 8.71 10.56
N PHE A 62 -2.39 8.85 9.73
CA PHE A 62 -2.74 10.09 9.03
C PHE A 62 -3.54 11.04 9.94
N ASN A 63 -3.79 12.27 9.48
CA ASN A 63 -4.68 13.20 10.18
C ASN A 63 -6.03 12.52 10.46
N SER A 64 -6.49 12.61 11.71
CA SER A 64 -7.67 11.93 12.22
C SER A 64 -8.94 12.55 11.65
N GLY A 65 -9.43 12.00 10.55
CA GLY A 65 -10.71 12.39 9.93
C GLY A 65 -11.44 11.18 9.33
N PRO A 66 -12.79 11.20 9.24
CA PRO A 66 -13.56 10.10 8.67
C PRO A 66 -13.11 9.71 7.27
N LEU A 67 -12.72 10.71 6.46
CA LEU A 67 -12.25 10.54 5.09
C LEU A 67 -10.96 9.72 4.98
N TYR A 68 -10.11 9.74 6.01
CA TYR A 68 -8.83 9.03 6.01
C TYR A 68 -8.93 7.60 6.56
N ARG A 69 -10.06 7.18 7.13
CA ARG A 69 -10.20 5.85 7.76
C ARG A 69 -9.97 4.71 6.76
N ALA A 70 -10.51 4.84 5.54
CA ALA A 70 -10.31 3.84 4.49
C ALA A 70 -8.86 3.80 4.02
N GLN A 71 -8.23 4.97 3.87
CA GLN A 71 -6.83 5.09 3.47
C GLN A 71 -5.87 4.56 4.55
N GLU A 72 -6.16 4.83 5.82
CA GLU A 72 -5.43 4.27 6.96
C GLU A 72 -5.58 2.75 7.02
N ALA A 73 -6.80 2.23 6.86
CA ALA A 73 -7.03 0.78 6.83
C ALA A 73 -6.25 0.11 5.69
N ARG A 74 -6.27 0.70 4.49
CA ARG A 74 -5.51 0.22 3.34
C ARG A 74 -4.00 0.27 3.61
N CYS A 75 -3.49 1.40 4.09
CA CYS A 75 -2.08 1.55 4.44
C CYS A 75 -1.65 0.47 5.43
N ARG A 76 -2.39 0.30 6.55
CA ARG A 76 -2.07 -0.68 7.59
C ARG A 76 -2.04 -2.10 7.03
N HIS A 77 -2.97 -2.44 6.14
CA HIS A 77 -2.98 -3.74 5.47
C HIS A 77 -1.75 -3.92 4.58
N GLU A 78 -1.46 -2.97 3.69
CA GLU A 78 -0.33 -3.06 2.76
C GLU A 78 1.03 -3.15 3.48
N VAL A 79 1.28 -2.32 4.50
CA VAL A 79 2.55 -2.35 5.22
C VAL A 79 2.69 -3.58 6.12
N SER A 80 1.59 -4.07 6.70
CA SER A 80 1.62 -5.31 7.48
C SER A 80 1.87 -6.52 6.60
N TYR A 81 1.19 -6.60 5.44
CA TYR A 81 1.40 -7.64 4.45
C TYR A 81 2.86 -7.70 4.02
N LYS A 82 3.44 -6.55 3.62
CA LYS A 82 4.86 -6.48 3.24
C LYS A 82 5.79 -6.94 4.37
N ALA A 83 5.56 -6.48 5.60
CA ALA A 83 6.38 -6.88 6.75
C ALA A 83 6.30 -8.38 7.05
N VAL A 84 5.10 -8.97 6.97
CA VAL A 84 4.90 -10.42 7.17
C VAL A 84 5.61 -11.21 6.07
N ARG A 85 5.49 -10.80 4.80
CA ARG A 85 6.17 -11.47 3.67
C ARG A 85 7.69 -11.36 3.74
N GLN A 86 8.22 -10.23 4.22
CA GLN A 86 9.66 -10.03 4.41
C GLN A 86 10.24 -10.86 5.56
N LEU A 87 9.42 -11.21 6.56
CA LEU A 87 9.88 -12.01 7.70
C LEU A 87 10.14 -13.48 7.34
N ASP A 88 9.56 -13.95 6.22
CA ASP A 88 9.67 -15.32 5.73
C ASP A 88 9.42 -16.40 6.80
N ALA A 89 8.42 -16.14 7.66
CA ALA A 89 8.05 -17.02 8.76
C ALA A 89 6.66 -17.64 8.49
N PRO A 90 6.58 -18.96 8.20
CA PRO A 90 5.32 -19.62 7.81
C PRO A 90 4.22 -19.49 8.86
N VAL A 91 4.54 -19.66 10.15
CA VAL A 91 3.56 -19.57 11.25
C VAL A 91 2.99 -18.15 11.34
N VAL A 92 3.83 -17.12 11.22
CA VAL A 92 3.40 -15.72 11.23
C VAL A 92 2.49 -15.42 10.04
N THR A 93 2.84 -15.95 8.86
CA THR A 93 2.05 -15.78 7.64
C THR A 93 0.67 -16.42 7.78
N ALA A 94 0.60 -17.66 8.26
CA ALA A 94 -0.67 -18.35 8.50
C ALA A 94 -1.57 -17.58 9.49
N LEU A 95 -1.00 -17.08 10.59
CA LEU A 95 -1.75 -16.25 11.55
C LEU A 95 -2.25 -14.94 10.95
N TYR A 96 -1.48 -14.31 10.08
CA TYR A 96 -1.89 -13.09 9.37
C TYR A 96 -3.07 -13.35 8.43
N GLU A 97 -3.00 -14.42 7.64
CA GLU A 97 -4.03 -14.79 6.67
C GLU A 97 -5.34 -15.16 7.39
N ALA A 98 -5.29 -16.01 8.41
CA ALA A 98 -6.46 -16.40 9.19
C ALA A 98 -7.20 -15.19 9.76
N ARG A 99 -6.46 -14.22 10.33
CA ARG A 99 -7.03 -13.00 10.90
C ARG A 99 -7.60 -12.06 9.84
N THR A 100 -6.94 -11.95 8.68
CA THR A 100 -7.41 -11.10 7.59
C THR A 100 -8.71 -11.65 6.98
N SER A 101 -8.78 -12.97 6.76
CA SER A 101 -9.98 -13.66 6.29
C SER A 101 -11.15 -13.50 7.27
N GLY A 102 -10.90 -13.68 8.58
CA GLY A 102 -11.92 -13.44 9.61
C GLY A 102 -12.45 -12.00 9.60
N ALA A 103 -11.59 -11.01 9.38
CA ALA A 103 -11.99 -9.61 9.29
C ALA A 103 -12.82 -9.29 8.02
N LEU A 104 -12.57 -9.99 6.91
CA LEU A 104 -13.39 -9.86 5.69
C LEU A 104 -14.77 -10.49 5.88
N LEU A 105 -14.85 -11.65 6.53
CA LEU A 105 -16.12 -12.31 6.83
C LEU A 105 -17.00 -11.46 7.76
N ALA A 106 -16.42 -10.82 8.78
CA ALA A 106 -17.16 -9.96 9.69
C ALA A 106 -17.68 -8.64 9.07
N ARG A 107 -17.31 -8.32 7.82
CA ARG A 107 -17.75 -7.11 7.10
C ARG A 107 -18.89 -7.37 6.11
N ARG A 108 -19.25 -8.64 5.86
CA ARG A 108 -20.42 -9.00 5.07
C ARG A 108 -21.66 -9.05 5.96
#